data_AF-A0A382M658-F1
#
_entry.id   AF-A0A382M658-F1
#
_cell.length_a   1.000
_cell.length_b   1.000
_cell.length_c   1.000
_cell.angle_alpha   90.00
_cell.angle_beta   90.00
_cell.angle_gamma   90.00
#
_symmetry.space_group_name_H-M   'P 1'
#
loop_
_entity.id
_entity.type
_entity.pdbx_description
1 polymer ?
#
loop_
_entity_poly.entity_id
_entity_poly.type
_entity_poly.pdbx_seq_one_letter_code
_entity_poly.pdbx_strand_id
1 'polypeptide(L)'
;GMVNNRFNAYIMDRLHDDGIANHFEELLSNTESSVRRLDMIPVECVVRNIATGSLCKRLGVEDGLDLQPPTFEFFLKDDARHDPMINEYHIQSFGWATPEEVRSMQEKTFKVNNILGSLFADVGIILVDFKLEFGRCNGDLLLGDEFTPDGCRLWDAETRKKLDKDRFRRDLGDVVEAYEEVALRLGVELDSPVAASS
;
A
#
# COMPACT_ATOMS: atom_id res chain seq x y z
N GLY A 1 9.84 5.53 10.59
CA GLY A 1 9.42 4.87 11.83
C GLY A 1 8.11 5.44 12.31
N MET A 2 8.15 6.52 13.10
CA MET A 2 6.95 7.11 13.70
C MET A 2 5.88 7.54 12.69
N VAL A 3 6.28 8.31 11.68
CA VAL A 3 5.35 8.77 10.62
C VAL A 3 4.65 7.59 9.96
N ASN A 4 5.39 6.57 9.51
CA ASN A 4 4.82 5.36 8.91
C ASN A 4 3.86 4.63 9.85
N ASN A 5 4.17 4.50 11.15
CA ASN A 5 3.30 3.78 12.10
C ASN A 5 1.94 4.48 12.24
N ARG A 6 1.95 5.80 12.43
CA ARG A 6 0.72 6.62 12.52
C ARG A 6 -0.04 6.68 11.20
N PHE A 7 0.68 6.80 10.10
CA PHE A 7 0.11 6.80 8.75
C PHE A 7 -0.60 5.48 8.47
N ASN A 8 0.06 4.36 8.76
CA ASN A 8 -0.51 3.03 8.57
C ASN A 8 -1.77 2.85 9.41
N ALA A 9 -1.73 3.21 10.70
CA ALA A 9 -2.89 3.15 11.59
C ALA A 9 -4.08 3.94 11.02
N TYR A 10 -3.86 5.20 10.64
CA TYR A 10 -4.90 6.04 10.04
C TYR A 10 -5.51 5.41 8.78
N ILE A 11 -4.68 4.88 7.88
CA ILE A 11 -5.15 4.25 6.65
C ILE A 11 -5.91 2.96 6.94
N MET A 12 -5.41 2.11 7.85
CA MET A 12 -6.06 0.85 8.22
C MET A 12 -7.42 1.09 8.89
N ASP A 13 -7.53 2.10 9.77
CA ASP A 13 -8.81 2.50 10.36
C ASP A 13 -9.79 3.01 9.30
N ARG A 14 -9.34 3.88 8.39
CA ARG A 14 -10.19 4.37 7.29
C ARG A 14 -10.67 3.23 6.39
N LEU A 15 -9.78 2.30 6.05
CA LEU A 15 -10.12 1.11 5.27
C LEU A 15 -11.11 0.21 6.02
N HIS A 16 -10.97 0.08 7.34
CA HIS A 16 -11.93 -0.66 8.18
C HIS A 16 -13.33 -0.05 8.09
N ASP A 17 -13.45 1.27 8.26
CA ASP A 17 -14.72 2.00 8.18
C ASP A 17 -15.42 1.83 6.82
N ASP A 18 -14.62 1.73 5.73
CA ASP A 18 -15.11 1.47 4.37
C ASP A 18 -15.29 -0.03 4.04
N GLY A 19 -15.22 -0.90 5.05
CA GLY A 19 -15.50 -2.33 4.95
C GLY A 19 -14.38 -3.15 4.31
N ILE A 20 -13.12 -2.78 4.53
CA ILE A 20 -11.94 -3.58 4.23
C ILE A 20 -11.39 -4.13 5.55
N ALA A 21 -11.68 -5.40 5.82
CA ALA A 21 -11.12 -6.10 6.98
C ALA A 21 -9.59 -6.18 6.87
N ASN A 22 -8.90 -5.80 7.94
CA ASN A 22 -7.45 -5.74 8.03
C ASN A 22 -6.96 -6.20 9.41
N HIS A 23 -5.64 -6.30 9.58
CA HIS A 23 -5.02 -6.82 10.78
C HIS A 23 -4.85 -5.81 11.92
N PHE A 24 -5.06 -4.52 11.68
CA PHE A 24 -4.72 -3.47 12.65
C PHE A 24 -5.69 -3.50 13.83
N GLU A 25 -5.17 -3.32 15.04
CA GLU A 25 -5.97 -3.30 16.26
C GLU A 25 -5.85 -1.96 17.00
N GLU A 26 -4.62 -1.54 17.29
CA GLU A 26 -4.38 -0.26 17.97
C GLU A 26 -2.91 0.19 17.85
N LEU A 27 -2.69 1.50 18.03
CA LEU A 27 -1.36 2.06 18.25
C LEU A 27 -0.92 1.82 19.71
N LEU A 28 0.28 1.25 19.90
CA LEU A 28 0.85 1.02 21.24
C LEU A 28 1.84 2.10 21.64
N SER A 29 2.57 2.62 20.66
CA SER A 29 3.54 3.70 20.85
C SER A 29 3.71 4.51 19.57
N ASN A 30 4.60 5.49 19.59
CA ASN A 30 4.95 6.24 18.39
C ASN A 30 5.45 5.34 17.25
N THR A 31 6.01 4.17 17.54
CA THR A 31 6.66 3.29 16.55
C THR A 31 6.16 1.86 16.55
N GLU A 32 5.17 1.53 17.39
CA GLU A 32 4.64 0.17 17.54
C GLU A 32 3.11 0.19 17.44
N SER A 33 2.56 -0.88 16.85
CA SER A 33 1.13 -1.14 16.75
C SER A 33 0.84 -2.59 17.14
N SER A 34 -0.31 -2.83 17.76
CA SER A 34 -0.86 -4.18 17.88
C SER A 34 -1.56 -4.56 16.60
N VAL A 35 -1.32 -5.79 16.14
CA VAL A 35 -1.95 -6.35 14.94
C VAL A 35 -2.32 -7.80 15.17
N ARG A 36 -3.38 -8.25 14.50
CA ARG A 36 -3.72 -9.66 14.39
C ARG A 36 -2.61 -10.41 13.67
N ARG A 37 -2.16 -11.49 14.29
CA ARG A 37 -1.21 -12.41 13.65
C ARG A 37 -1.88 -13.11 12.48
N LEU A 38 -1.32 -12.94 11.28
CA LEU A 38 -1.78 -13.58 10.06
C LEU A 38 -0.84 -14.69 9.61
N ASP A 39 -1.39 -15.71 8.93
CA ASP A 39 -0.64 -16.60 8.05
C ASP A 39 -0.54 -15.95 6.67
N MET A 40 0.59 -15.28 6.41
CA MET A 40 0.78 -14.42 5.23
C MET A 40 0.85 -15.24 3.95
N ILE A 41 0.11 -14.81 2.92
CA ILE A 41 0.26 -15.30 1.56
C ILE A 41 1.50 -14.61 0.97
N PRO A 42 2.48 -15.34 0.41
CA PRO A 42 3.74 -14.77 -0.08
C PRO A 42 3.56 -14.08 -1.45
N VAL A 43 2.52 -13.28 -1.61
CA VAL A 43 2.14 -12.62 -2.85
C VAL A 43 1.84 -11.15 -2.57
N GLU A 44 2.52 -10.29 -3.30
CA GLU A 44 2.26 -8.86 -3.32
C GLU A 44 1.23 -8.56 -4.41
N CYS A 45 0.19 -7.81 -4.05
CA CYS A 45 -0.87 -7.36 -4.96
C CYS A 45 -0.63 -5.90 -5.31
N VAL A 46 -0.28 -5.60 -6.56
CA VAL A 46 0.08 -4.26 -6.99
C VAL A 46 -0.97 -3.71 -7.94
N VAL A 47 -1.54 -2.55 -7.61
CA VAL A 47 -2.39 -1.76 -8.53
C VAL A 47 -1.63 -0.53 -8.99
N ARG A 48 -1.79 -0.18 -10.27
CA ARG A 48 -1.20 1.02 -10.88
C ARG A 48 -2.26 1.85 -11.58
N ASN A 49 -2.35 3.12 -11.19
CA ASN A 49 -3.18 4.13 -11.85
C ASN A 49 -2.39 4.93 -12.88
N ILE A 50 -1.07 5.06 -12.68
CA ILE A 50 -0.15 5.74 -13.61
C ILE A 50 1.06 4.83 -13.87
N ALA A 51 1.49 4.76 -15.12
CA ALA A 51 2.69 4.03 -15.50
C ALA A 51 3.94 4.73 -14.96
N THR A 52 4.71 4.03 -14.12
CA THR A 52 6.05 4.48 -13.71
C THR A 52 6.90 3.28 -13.25
N GLY A 53 8.12 3.53 -12.80
CA GLY A 53 8.93 2.53 -12.10
C GLY A 53 9.22 1.27 -12.93
N SER A 54 8.99 0.10 -12.33
CA SER A 54 9.28 -1.20 -12.97
C SER A 54 8.40 -1.48 -14.18
N LEU A 55 7.18 -0.92 -14.26
CA LEU A 55 6.30 -1.09 -15.42
C LEU A 55 6.91 -0.47 -16.67
N CYS A 56 7.34 0.79 -16.60
CA CYS A 56 7.97 1.50 -17.72
C CYS A 56 9.28 0.81 -18.14
N LYS A 57 10.11 0.37 -17.18
CA LYS A 57 11.34 -0.36 -17.48
C LYS A 57 11.07 -1.70 -18.19
N ARG A 58 10.04 -2.43 -17.76
CA ARG A 58 9.71 -3.76 -18.28
C ARG A 58 9.04 -3.71 -19.64
N LEU A 59 8.16 -2.73 -19.88
CA LEU A 59 7.30 -2.69 -21.08
C LEU A 59 7.65 -1.58 -22.07
N GLY A 60 8.51 -0.62 -21.70
CA GLY A 60 8.86 0.51 -22.57
C GLY A 60 7.75 1.54 -22.75
N VAL A 61 6.72 1.52 -21.90
CA VAL A 61 5.65 2.53 -21.89
C VAL A 61 6.14 3.84 -21.28
N GLU A 62 5.51 4.95 -21.68
CA GLU A 62 5.85 6.29 -21.20
C GLU A 62 5.64 6.44 -19.69
N ASP A 63 6.62 7.04 -18.99
CA ASP A 63 6.52 7.37 -17.55
C ASP A 63 5.56 8.55 -17.39
N GLY A 64 4.54 8.38 -16.55
CA GLY A 64 3.47 9.35 -16.32
C GLY A 64 2.18 9.09 -17.10
N LEU A 65 2.11 8.02 -17.92
CA LEU A 65 0.90 7.66 -18.66
C LEU A 65 -0.23 7.23 -17.70
N ASP A 66 -1.39 7.88 -17.79
CA ASP A 66 -2.59 7.47 -17.06
C ASP A 66 -3.12 6.12 -17.57
N LEU A 67 -3.36 5.18 -16.67
CA LEU A 67 -3.83 3.83 -16.98
C LEU A 67 -5.34 3.73 -16.77
N GLN A 68 -6.08 3.56 -17.87
CA GLN A 68 -7.53 3.48 -17.87
C GLN A 68 -8.00 2.23 -18.63
N PRO A 69 -8.46 1.17 -17.94
CA PRO A 69 -8.56 1.04 -16.48
C PRO A 69 -7.18 0.89 -15.78
N PRO A 70 -7.11 1.08 -14.46
CA PRO A 70 -5.91 0.76 -13.68
C PRO A 70 -5.48 -0.69 -13.89
N THR A 71 -4.17 -0.95 -13.86
CA THR A 71 -3.62 -2.30 -14.03
C THR A 71 -3.41 -2.99 -12.70
N PHE A 72 -3.38 -4.33 -12.73
CA PHE A 72 -3.13 -5.19 -11.58
C PHE A 72 -2.01 -6.19 -11.89
N GLU A 73 -1.07 -6.37 -10.96
CA GLU A 73 0.07 -7.27 -11.11
C GLU A 73 0.32 -8.02 -9.80
N PHE A 74 0.71 -9.29 -9.91
CA PHE A 74 1.19 -10.07 -8.77
C PHE A 74 2.72 -10.16 -8.78
N PHE A 75 3.32 -10.11 -7.59
CA PHE A 75 4.74 -10.39 -7.38
C PHE A 75 4.90 -11.41 -6.25
N LEU A 76 5.86 -12.32 -6.37
CA LEU A 76 6.23 -13.22 -5.30
C LEU A 76 7.07 -12.44 -4.28
N LYS A 77 6.73 -12.49 -2.99
CA LYS A 77 7.56 -11.87 -1.94
C LYS A 77 8.83 -12.70 -1.73
N ASP A 78 9.94 -12.27 -2.33
CA ASP A 78 11.25 -12.94 -2.30
C ASP A 78 12.37 -11.92 -2.57
N ASP A 79 12.83 -11.28 -1.50
CA ASP A 79 13.88 -10.25 -1.54
C ASP A 79 15.16 -10.74 -2.25
N ALA A 80 15.50 -12.03 -2.10
CA ALA A 80 16.70 -12.62 -2.70
C ALA A 80 16.60 -12.72 -4.22
N ARG A 81 15.38 -12.68 -4.78
CA ARG A 81 15.09 -12.72 -6.21
C ARG A 81 14.48 -11.42 -6.73
N HIS A 82 14.49 -10.36 -5.93
CA HIS A 82 13.95 -9.04 -6.27
C HIS A 82 12.46 -9.11 -6.65
N ASP A 83 11.69 -9.88 -5.90
CA ASP A 83 10.24 -10.01 -6.01
C ASP A 83 9.76 -10.25 -7.45
N PRO A 84 9.98 -11.46 -8.01
CA PRO A 84 9.68 -11.71 -9.41
C PRO A 84 8.18 -11.59 -9.69
N MET A 85 7.83 -11.02 -10.85
CA MET A 85 6.45 -10.97 -11.32
C MET A 85 5.92 -12.38 -11.55
N ILE A 86 4.70 -12.65 -11.07
CA ILE A 86 4.01 -13.94 -11.20
C ILE A 86 2.61 -13.75 -11.77
N ASN A 87 1.92 -14.85 -12.05
CA ASN A 87 0.53 -14.87 -12.47
C ASN A 87 -0.28 -15.84 -11.58
N GLU A 88 -1.60 -15.85 -11.76
CA GLU A 88 -2.51 -16.73 -11.00
C GLU A 88 -2.18 -18.22 -11.14
N TYR A 89 -1.64 -18.66 -12.29
CA TYR A 89 -1.27 -20.06 -12.51
C TYR A 89 -0.05 -20.45 -11.68
N HIS A 90 0.91 -19.55 -11.48
CA HIS A 90 2.02 -19.77 -10.55
C HIS A 90 1.47 -19.93 -9.13
N ILE A 91 0.63 -18.99 -8.68
CA ILE A 91 0.02 -19.01 -7.34
C ILE A 91 -0.71 -20.33 -7.08
N GLN A 92 -1.52 -20.76 -8.04
CA GLN A 92 -2.27 -22.01 -7.97
C GLN A 92 -1.36 -23.24 -8.01
N SER A 93 -0.39 -23.29 -8.92
CA SER A 93 0.49 -24.45 -9.10
C SER A 93 1.38 -24.70 -7.88
N PHE A 94 1.81 -23.64 -7.20
CA PHE A 94 2.63 -23.73 -6.00
C PHE A 94 1.83 -23.78 -4.70
N GLY A 95 0.50 -23.68 -4.78
CA GLY A 95 -0.38 -23.77 -3.62
C GLY A 95 -0.25 -22.59 -2.63
N TRP A 96 0.16 -21.41 -3.11
CA TRP A 96 0.30 -20.23 -2.24
C TRP A 96 -1.07 -19.65 -1.84
N ALA A 97 -2.04 -19.69 -2.75
CA ALA A 97 -3.41 -19.30 -2.49
C ALA A 97 -4.40 -20.10 -3.36
N THR A 98 -5.63 -20.22 -2.86
CA THR A 98 -6.76 -20.80 -3.61
C THR A 98 -7.25 -19.82 -4.69
N PRO A 99 -7.94 -20.29 -5.74
CA PRO A 99 -8.53 -19.41 -6.75
C PRO A 99 -9.51 -18.38 -6.17
N GLU A 100 -10.22 -18.72 -5.09
CA GLU A 100 -11.13 -17.80 -4.40
C GLU A 100 -10.36 -16.70 -3.67
N GLU A 101 -9.27 -17.04 -2.99
CA GLU A 101 -8.39 -16.05 -2.35
C GLU A 101 -7.73 -15.13 -3.38
N VAL A 102 -7.26 -15.67 -4.51
CA VAL A 102 -6.69 -14.86 -5.61
C VAL A 102 -7.72 -13.83 -6.11
N ARG A 103 -8.96 -14.25 -6.35
CA ARG A 103 -10.05 -13.35 -6.73
C ARG A 103 -10.33 -12.32 -5.65
N SER A 104 -10.43 -12.76 -4.39
CA SER A 104 -10.70 -11.86 -3.27
C SER A 104 -9.58 -10.85 -3.06
N MET A 105 -8.31 -11.21 -3.23
CA MET A 105 -7.18 -10.29 -3.16
C MET A 105 -7.28 -9.23 -4.25
N GLN A 106 -7.58 -9.61 -5.50
CA GLN A 106 -7.77 -8.66 -6.60
C GLN A 106 -8.92 -7.69 -6.32
N GLU A 107 -10.10 -8.22 -5.98
CA GLU A 107 -11.30 -7.41 -5.69
C GLU A 107 -11.06 -6.42 -4.54
N LYS A 108 -10.46 -6.89 -3.44
CA LYS A 108 -10.12 -6.03 -2.28
C LYS A 108 -9.09 -4.98 -2.66
N THR A 109 -8.07 -5.32 -3.45
CA THR A 109 -7.03 -4.37 -3.86
C THR A 109 -7.60 -3.27 -4.76
N PHE A 110 -8.50 -3.61 -5.71
CA PHE A 110 -9.20 -2.59 -6.50
C PHE A 110 -10.17 -1.75 -5.65
N LYS A 111 -10.85 -2.35 -4.66
CA LYS A 111 -11.70 -1.59 -3.73
C LYS A 111 -10.86 -0.61 -2.91
N VAL A 112 -9.71 -1.04 -2.39
CA VAL A 112 -8.73 -0.18 -1.71
C VAL A 112 -8.25 0.94 -2.63
N ASN A 113 -7.97 0.65 -3.91
CA ASN A 113 -7.58 1.67 -4.90
C ASN A 113 -8.64 2.78 -5.03
N ASN A 114 -9.92 2.42 -5.09
CA ASN A 114 -11.00 3.39 -5.21
C ASN A 114 -11.15 4.26 -3.94
N ILE A 115 -11.10 3.62 -2.76
CA ILE A 115 -11.20 4.31 -1.47
C ILE A 115 -10.03 5.29 -1.30
N LEU A 116 -8.80 4.79 -1.41
CA LEU A 116 -7.60 5.59 -1.18
C LEU A 116 -7.36 6.59 -2.31
N GLY A 117 -7.68 6.23 -3.55
CA GLY A 117 -7.63 7.16 -4.68
C GLY A 117 -8.50 8.39 -4.45
N SER A 118 -9.71 8.20 -3.92
CA SER A 118 -10.60 9.32 -3.55
C SER A 118 -10.04 10.11 -2.36
N LEU A 119 -9.61 9.41 -1.31
CA LEU A 119 -9.04 10.02 -0.10
C LEU A 119 -7.82 10.91 -0.41
N PHE A 120 -6.90 10.44 -1.25
CA PHE A 120 -5.72 11.20 -1.64
C PHE A 120 -6.09 12.37 -2.58
N ALA A 121 -7.04 12.16 -3.50
CA ALA A 121 -7.50 13.20 -4.40
C ALA A 121 -8.12 14.40 -3.65
N ASP A 122 -8.88 14.13 -2.58
CA ASP A 122 -9.50 15.17 -1.74
C ASP A 122 -8.48 16.10 -1.08
N VAL A 123 -7.23 15.66 -0.94
CA VAL A 123 -6.12 16.43 -0.35
C VAL A 123 -5.04 16.81 -1.37
N GLY A 124 -5.37 16.76 -2.67
CA GLY A 124 -4.49 17.19 -3.76
C GLY A 124 -3.31 16.25 -4.01
N ILE A 125 -3.47 14.95 -3.76
CA ILE A 125 -2.46 13.92 -3.98
C ILE A 125 -2.99 12.88 -4.97
N ILE A 126 -2.13 12.46 -5.90
CA ILE A 126 -2.39 11.39 -6.85
C ILE A 126 -1.82 10.09 -6.28
N LEU A 127 -2.66 9.09 -6.10
CA LEU A 127 -2.25 7.71 -5.83
C LEU A 127 -1.78 7.05 -7.13
N VAL A 128 -0.46 6.97 -7.34
CA VAL A 128 0.14 6.52 -8.61
C VAL A 128 0.12 5.00 -8.73
N ASP A 129 0.65 4.32 -7.72
CA ASP A 129 0.58 2.88 -7.55
C ASP A 129 0.76 2.54 -6.08
N PHE A 130 0.39 1.33 -5.70
CA PHE A 130 0.62 0.81 -4.35
C PHE A 130 0.63 -0.72 -4.37
N LYS A 131 1.10 -1.27 -3.26
CA LYS A 131 1.25 -2.69 -3.02
C LYS A 131 0.52 -3.07 -1.74
N LEU A 132 -0.21 -4.18 -1.76
CA LEU A 132 -0.81 -4.78 -0.57
C LEU A 132 -0.34 -6.22 -0.39
N GLU A 133 -0.36 -6.68 0.85
CA GLU A 133 -0.14 -8.08 1.22
C GLU A 133 -1.32 -8.56 2.06
N PHE A 134 -1.73 -9.81 1.86
CA PHE A 134 -2.86 -10.40 2.57
C PHE A 134 -2.41 -11.64 3.33
N GLY A 135 -3.14 -11.94 4.41
CA GLY A 135 -2.92 -13.14 5.18
C GLY A 135 -4.21 -13.70 5.74
N ARG A 136 -4.14 -14.98 6.15
CA ARG A 136 -5.27 -15.71 6.70
C ARG A 136 -5.31 -15.56 8.20
N CYS A 137 -6.50 -15.36 8.77
CA CYS A 137 -6.75 -15.41 10.20
C CYS A 137 -8.10 -16.07 10.44
N ASN A 138 -8.14 -17.22 11.11
CA ASN A 138 -9.38 -17.94 11.43
C ASN A 138 -10.29 -18.25 10.22
N GLY A 139 -9.70 -18.44 9.04
CA GLY A 139 -10.43 -18.68 7.78
C GLY A 139 -10.79 -17.43 6.99
N ASP A 140 -10.59 -16.23 7.56
CA ASP A 140 -10.80 -14.96 6.87
C ASP A 140 -9.51 -14.46 6.21
N LEU A 141 -9.67 -13.83 5.04
CA LEU A 141 -8.60 -13.13 4.34
C LEU A 141 -8.59 -11.65 4.75
N LEU A 142 -7.53 -11.25 5.45
CA LEU A 142 -7.34 -9.88 5.96
C LEU A 142 -6.20 -9.17 5.22
N LEU A 143 -6.36 -7.88 5.02
CA LEU A 143 -5.24 -7.00 4.64
C LEU A 143 -4.23 -6.95 5.80
N GLY A 144 -2.96 -7.22 5.50
CA GLY A 144 -1.86 -7.18 6.46
C GLY A 144 -0.78 -6.17 6.07
N ASP A 145 0.43 -6.42 6.57
CA ASP A 145 1.62 -5.60 6.35
C ASP A 145 1.38 -4.11 6.66
N GLU A 146 1.67 -3.20 5.74
CA GLU A 146 1.48 -1.77 5.93
C GLU A 146 1.00 -1.08 4.65
N PHE A 147 0.30 0.05 4.80
CA PHE A 147 0.12 1.03 3.75
C PHE A 147 0.77 2.35 4.16
N THR A 148 1.94 2.65 3.57
CA THR A 148 2.73 3.83 3.88
C THR A 148 3.39 4.40 2.62
N PRO A 149 3.95 5.62 2.65
CA PRO A 149 4.74 6.15 1.54
C PRO A 149 5.98 5.31 1.16
N ASP A 150 6.34 4.28 1.94
CA ASP A 150 7.34 3.29 1.53
C ASP A 150 6.81 2.28 0.50
N GLY A 151 5.54 1.86 0.66
CA GLY A 151 4.86 0.83 -0.13
C GLY A 151 3.93 1.37 -1.23
N CYS A 152 3.77 2.69 -1.33
CA CYS A 152 3.00 3.34 -2.40
C CYS A 152 3.79 4.48 -3.06
N ARG A 153 3.33 4.91 -4.23
CA ARG A 153 3.77 6.13 -4.90
C ARG A 153 2.70 7.19 -4.85
N LEU A 154 3.09 8.38 -4.39
CA LEU A 154 2.21 9.50 -4.14
C LEU A 154 2.80 10.74 -4.79
N TRP A 155 2.07 11.34 -5.72
CA TRP A 155 2.52 12.58 -6.37
C TRP A 155 1.61 13.74 -6.00
N ASP A 156 2.17 14.92 -5.80
CA ASP A 156 1.40 16.15 -5.69
C ASP A 156 0.62 16.38 -7.00
N ALA A 157 -0.67 16.70 -6.89
CA ALA A 157 -1.56 16.76 -8.06
C ALA A 157 -1.25 17.93 -9.01
N GLU A 158 -0.76 19.05 -8.48
CA GLU A 158 -0.46 20.25 -9.27
C GLU A 158 0.95 20.18 -9.87
N THR A 159 1.93 19.83 -9.06
CA THR A 159 3.35 19.92 -9.43
C THR A 159 3.93 18.59 -9.92
N ARG A 160 3.22 17.48 -9.73
CA ARG A 160 3.73 16.11 -9.94
C ARG A 160 5.00 15.81 -9.11
N LYS A 161 5.26 16.59 -8.05
CA LYS A 161 6.34 16.33 -7.08
C LYS A 161 6.09 14.97 -6.43
N LYS A 162 7.13 14.14 -6.36
CA LYS A 162 7.09 12.84 -5.66
C LYS A 162 7.10 13.07 -4.16
N LEU A 163 6.16 12.45 -3.46
CA LEU A 163 5.95 12.54 -2.01
C LEU A 163 6.17 11.19 -1.29
N ASP A 164 6.84 10.25 -1.98
CA ASP A 164 7.02 8.87 -1.55
C ASP A 164 8.51 8.46 -1.56
N LYS A 165 8.78 7.18 -1.27
CA LYS A 165 10.14 6.62 -1.22
C LYS A 165 10.96 6.79 -2.50
N ASP A 166 10.35 7.06 -3.67
CA ASP A 166 11.11 7.40 -4.88
C ASP A 166 12.00 8.64 -4.68
N ARG A 167 11.71 9.51 -3.70
CA ARG A 167 12.62 10.60 -3.31
C ARG A 167 13.97 10.08 -2.83
N PHE A 168 13.98 9.00 -2.05
CA PHE A 168 15.20 8.29 -1.66
C PHE A 168 15.80 7.54 -2.84
N ARG A 169 14.98 6.77 -3.58
CA ARG A 169 15.46 5.92 -4.69
C ARG A 169 16.09 6.71 -5.85
N ARG A 170 15.80 8.01 -5.95
CA ARG A 170 16.29 8.92 -7.00
C ARG A 170 17.14 10.09 -6.46
N ASP A 171 17.60 10.01 -5.21
CA ASP A 171 18.45 11.03 -4.56
C ASP A 171 17.87 12.47 -4.62
N LEU A 172 16.54 12.61 -4.46
CA LEU A 172 15.83 13.89 -4.52
C LEU A 172 15.80 14.66 -3.19
N GLY A 173 16.27 14.06 -2.09
CA GLY A 173 16.26 14.64 -0.75
C GLY A 173 14.86 14.73 -0.10
N ASP A 174 14.81 15.25 1.13
CA ASP A 174 13.59 15.58 1.88
C ASP A 174 12.57 14.43 1.98
N VAL A 175 13.04 13.24 2.35
CA VAL A 175 12.20 12.02 2.38
C VAL A 175 11.22 12.07 3.56
N VAL A 176 11.70 12.44 4.74
CA VAL A 176 10.87 12.46 5.95
C VAL A 176 9.84 13.59 5.86
N GLU A 177 10.28 14.75 5.39
CA GLU A 177 9.46 15.94 5.18
C GLU A 177 8.34 15.67 4.17
N ALA A 178 8.61 14.89 3.13
CA ALA A 178 7.58 14.46 2.19
C ALA A 178 6.54 13.52 2.84
N TYR A 179 6.97 12.62 3.73
CA TYR A 179 6.05 11.70 4.40
C TYR A 179 5.18 12.47 5.41
N GLU A 180 5.78 13.41 6.15
CA GLU A 180 5.07 14.33 7.04
C GLU A 180 4.09 15.22 6.27
N GLU A 181 4.48 15.72 5.10
CA GLU A 181 3.61 16.50 4.21
C GLU A 181 2.35 15.72 3.83
N VAL A 182 2.48 14.45 3.42
CA VAL A 182 1.33 13.60 3.10
C VAL A 182 0.47 13.35 4.35
N ALA A 183 1.10 13.00 5.48
CA ALA A 183 0.41 12.74 6.73
C ALA A 183 -0.42 13.96 7.19
N LEU A 184 0.17 15.15 7.16
CA LEU A 184 -0.48 16.40 7.55
C LEU A 184 -1.63 16.77 6.60
N ARG A 185 -1.47 16.57 5.29
CA ARG A 185 -2.54 16.80 4.30
C ARG A 185 -3.75 15.90 4.55
N LEU A 186 -3.53 14.64 4.95
CA LEU A 186 -4.59 13.70 5.35
C LEU A 186 -5.21 14.01 6.72
N GLY A 187 -4.61 14.91 7.51
CA GLY A 187 -5.04 15.19 8.88
C GLY A 187 -4.58 14.14 9.89
N VAL A 188 -3.51 13.41 9.60
CA VAL A 188 -2.89 12.48 10.56
C VAL A 188 -2.23 13.29 11.68
N GLU A 189 -2.61 13.00 12.92
CA GLU A 189 -2.03 13.65 14.10
C GLU A 189 -0.67 13.04 14.45
N LEU A 190 0.43 13.71 14.05
CA LEU A 190 1.79 13.23 14.31
C LEU A 190 2.27 13.49 15.75
N ASP A 191 1.80 14.57 16.38
CA ASP A 191 2.26 15.02 17.70
C ASP A 191 1.37 14.59 18.88
N SER A 192 0.18 14.04 18.60
CA SER A 192 -0.78 13.65 19.64
C SER A 192 -0.26 12.47 20.48
N PRO A 193 -0.36 12.50 21.81
CA PRO A 193 0.05 11.38 22.65
C PRO A 193 -0.69 10.10 22.24
N VAL A 194 0.03 8.99 22.08
CA VAL A 194 -0.63 7.68 21.97
C VAL A 194 -1.23 7.38 23.35
N ALA A 195 -2.54 7.14 23.41
CA ALA A 195 -3.19 6.78 24.65
C ALA A 195 -2.51 5.53 25.21
N ALA A 196 -2.08 5.57 26.48
CA ALA A 196 -1.48 4.40 27.11
C ALA A 196 -2.53 3.29 27.15
N SER A 197 -2.23 2.16 26.51
CA SER A 197 -3.05 0.95 26.62
C SER A 197 -3.16 0.54 28.09
N SER A 198 -4.39 0.48 28.58
CA SER A 198 -4.75 0.15 29.96
C SER A 198 -4.70 -1.36 30.23
#